data_AF-A0A7H0GZF9-F1
#
_entry.id   AF-A0A7H0GZF9-F1
#
_cell.length_a   1.000
_cell.length_b   1.000
_cell.length_c   1.000
_cell.angle_alpha   90.00
_cell.angle_beta   90.00
_cell.angle_gamma   90.00
#
_symmetry.space_group_name_H-M   'P 1'
#
loop_
_entity.id
_entity.type
_entity.pdbx_description
1 polymer ?
#
loop_
_entity_poly.entity_id
_entity_poly.type
_entity_poly.pdbx_seq_one_letter_code
_entity_poly.pdbx_strand_id
1 'polypeptide(L)'
;MEELLATYALSDGKIRSLQLGLEYTSASNSPLRQASIALQVRKKTANGKLKPCLLQLKLIGIRKLVFNEEFDSCYYSDVIFKKLENGLWYLSLDPSGNSGEPDEEDNMVVVAESVEVEEGAQDKFLSIHDLDNS
;
A
#
# COMPACT_ATOMS: atom_id res chain seq x y z
N MET A 1 14.46 6.44 -0.05
CA MET A 1 13.15 5.75 -0.12
C MET A 1 12.93 5.13 -1.49
N GLU A 2 13.19 5.85 -2.58
CA GLU A 2 13.19 5.25 -3.94
C GLU A 2 14.19 4.08 -4.09
N GLU A 3 15.38 4.18 -3.49
CA GLU A 3 16.34 3.07 -3.42
C GLU A 3 15.84 1.86 -2.61
N LEU A 4 15.00 2.11 -1.60
CA LEU A 4 14.39 1.05 -0.79
C LEU A 4 13.40 0.27 -1.67
N LEU A 5 12.55 0.98 -2.42
CA LEU A 5 11.57 0.42 -3.35
C LEU A 5 12.21 -0.40 -4.48
N ALA A 6 13.40 -0.03 -4.95
CA ALA A 6 14.14 -0.78 -5.96
C ALA A 6 14.49 -2.23 -5.56
N THR A 7 14.44 -2.55 -4.26
CA THR A 7 14.68 -3.90 -3.76
C THR A 7 13.41 -4.76 -3.68
N TYR A 8 12.23 -4.19 -3.94
CA TYR A 8 10.95 -4.89 -3.90
C TYR A 8 10.40 -5.11 -5.31
N ALA A 9 9.93 -6.33 -5.57
CA ALA A 9 9.09 -6.63 -6.71
C ALA A 9 7.63 -6.38 -6.30
N LEU A 10 7.11 -5.24 -6.76
CA LEU A 10 5.73 -4.79 -6.53
C LEU A 10 4.72 -5.35 -7.56
N SER A 11 5.20 -6.06 -8.58
CA SER A 11 4.43 -6.67 -9.67
C SER A 11 3.67 -7.95 -9.28
N ASP A 12 3.43 -8.19 -7.99
CA ASP A 12 2.75 -9.37 -7.44
C ASP A 12 2.35 -9.05 -5.98
N GLY A 13 1.44 -8.09 -5.82
CA GLY A 13 1.06 -7.54 -4.51
C GLY A 13 -0.20 -8.17 -3.94
N LYS A 14 -0.29 -8.24 -2.61
CA LYS A 14 -1.54 -8.56 -1.90
C LYS A 14 -1.76 -7.62 -0.74
N ILE A 15 -2.89 -6.93 -0.69
CA ILE A 15 -3.30 -6.23 0.54
C ILE A 15 -3.64 -7.28 1.60
N ARG A 16 -3.02 -7.15 2.77
CA ARG A 16 -3.34 -7.93 3.96
C ARG A 16 -4.25 -7.18 4.92
N SER A 17 -4.08 -5.87 5.01
CA SER A 17 -4.99 -5.01 5.76
C SER A 17 -4.91 -3.59 5.25
N LEU A 18 -6.03 -2.90 5.38
CA LEU A 18 -6.17 -1.47 5.15
C LEU A 18 -6.89 -0.91 6.38
N GLN A 19 -6.27 0.07 7.04
CA GLN A 19 -6.87 0.80 8.14
C GLN A 19 -6.90 2.28 7.76
N LEU A 20 -8.08 2.88 7.87
CA LEU A 20 -8.29 4.30 7.61
C LEU A 20 -8.58 5.00 8.92
N GLY A 21 -7.90 6.11 9.18
CA GLY A 21 -8.32 7.04 10.21
C GLY A 21 -9.69 7.61 9.82
N LEU A 22 -10.74 7.27 10.57
CA LEU A 22 -12.13 7.58 10.19
C LEU A 22 -12.51 9.06 10.39
N GLU A 23 -11.65 9.87 10.99
CA GLU A 23 -11.92 11.28 11.27
C GLU A 23 -11.47 12.19 10.11
N TYR A 24 -12.17 12.07 8.98
CA TYR A 24 -12.03 12.95 7.82
C TYR A 24 -12.80 14.26 8.05
N THR A 25 -12.27 15.17 8.88
CA THR A 25 -12.83 16.52 8.98
C THR A 25 -12.12 17.49 8.03
N SER A 26 -12.93 18.32 7.36
CA SER A 26 -12.53 19.21 6.26
C SER A 26 -11.62 20.37 6.71
N ALA A 27 -11.55 20.65 8.01
CA ALA A 27 -10.72 21.71 8.57
C ALA A 27 -9.26 21.23 8.71
N SER A 28 -8.43 21.66 7.77
CA SER A 28 -7.05 21.28 7.57
C SER A 28 -6.14 21.69 8.72
N ASN A 29 -5.91 20.77 9.65
CA ASN A 29 -4.65 20.50 10.37
C ASN A 29 -4.76 19.20 11.18
N SER A 30 -5.75 18.36 10.83
CA SER A 30 -6.05 17.16 11.57
C SER A 30 -4.94 16.13 11.34
N PRO A 31 -4.31 15.59 12.40
CA PRO A 31 -3.39 14.45 12.30
C PRO A 31 -4.09 13.17 11.82
N LEU A 32 -5.39 13.21 11.52
CA LEU A 32 -6.26 12.06 11.31
C LEU A 32 -6.45 11.67 9.83
N ARG A 33 -5.85 12.40 8.87
CA ARG A 33 -5.79 11.99 7.44
C ARG A 33 -4.68 10.96 7.22
N GLN A 34 -4.82 9.82 7.88
CA GLN A 34 -3.82 8.74 7.85
C GLN A 34 -4.44 7.43 7.38
N ALA A 35 -3.63 6.63 6.70
CA ALA A 35 -3.94 5.25 6.38
C ALA A 35 -2.74 4.35 6.69
N SER A 36 -3.02 3.17 7.20
CA SER A 36 -2.03 2.10 7.36
C SER A 36 -2.39 0.96 6.42
N ILE A 37 -1.45 0.57 5.56
CA ILE A 37 -1.62 -0.48 4.56
C ILE A 37 -0.55 -1.54 4.79
N ALA A 38 -0.99 -2.76 5.06
CA ALA A 38 -0.10 -3.92 5.07
C ALA A 38 -0.12 -4.55 3.67
N LEU A 39 0.98 -4.37 2.93
CA LEU A 39 1.15 -4.88 1.58
C LEU A 39 2.13 -6.06 1.58
N GLN A 40 1.65 -7.24 1.22
CA GLN A 40 2.52 -8.38 0.96
C GLN A 40 3.08 -8.27 -0.46
N VAL A 41 4.40 -8.24 -0.57
CA VAL A 41 5.16 -8.15 -1.83
C VAL A 41 6.28 -9.19 -1.83
N ARG A 42 7.14 -9.18 -2.85
CA ARG A 42 8.40 -9.94 -2.84
C ARG A 42 9.59 -9.00 -2.72
N LYS A 43 10.60 -9.36 -1.93
CA LYS A 43 11.86 -8.62 -1.81
C LYS A 43 12.99 -9.41 -2.46
N LYS A 44 13.84 -8.73 -3.22
CA LYS A 44 15.06 -9.28 -3.79
C LYS A 44 16.13 -9.38 -2.70
N THR A 45 16.57 -10.60 -2.44
CA THR A 45 17.67 -10.88 -1.51
C THR A 45 19.02 -10.54 -2.12
N ALA A 46 20.07 -10.45 -1.30
CA ALA A 46 21.45 -10.23 -1.78
C ALA A 46 21.89 -11.27 -2.83
N ASN A 47 21.34 -12.48 -2.77
CA ASN A 47 21.62 -13.57 -3.71
C ASN A 47 20.70 -13.56 -4.94
N GLY A 48 19.95 -12.47 -5.17
CA GLY A 48 19.04 -12.30 -6.31
C GLY A 48 17.71 -13.06 -6.22
N LYS A 49 17.52 -13.93 -5.22
CA LYS A 49 16.25 -14.65 -5.02
C LYS A 49 15.15 -13.70 -4.52
N LEU A 50 13.93 -13.87 -5.01
CA LEU A 50 12.74 -13.20 -4.49
C LEU A 50 12.18 -13.98 -3.30
N LYS A 51 11.90 -13.29 -2.19
CA LYS A 51 11.23 -13.87 -1.02
C LYS A 51 9.99 -13.07 -0.64
N PRO A 52 8.91 -13.70 -0.19
CA PRO A 52 7.77 -12.98 0.35
C PRO A 52 8.19 -12.03 1.48
N CYS A 53 7.64 -10.83 1.49
CA CYS A 53 7.92 -9.78 2.46
C CYS A 53 6.61 -9.01 2.75
N LEU A 54 6.46 -8.53 3.97
CA LEU A 54 5.34 -7.67 4.35
C LEU A 54 5.86 -6.26 4.54
N LEU A 55 5.30 -5.32 3.77
CA LEU A 55 5.53 -3.90 3.94
C LEU A 55 4.37 -3.29 4.71
N GLN A 56 4.68 -2.56 5.77
CA GLN A 56 3.74 -1.69 6.46
C GLN A 56 3.97 -0.27 5.94
N LEU A 57 2.96 0.25 5.25
CA LEU A 57 2.96 1.60 4.71
C LEU A 57 2.05 2.46 5.58
N LYS A 58 2.60 3.49 6.21
CA LYS A 58 1.81 4.50 6.92
C LYS A 58 1.83 5.79 6.11
N LEU A 59 0.69 6.11 5.51
CA LEU A 59 0.49 7.29 4.67
C LEU A 59 -0.09 8.41 5.52
N ILE A 60 0.51 9.60 5.45
CA ILE A 60 0.17 10.75 6.29
C ILE A 60 -0.18 11.94 5.39
N GLY A 61 -1.21 12.69 5.79
CA GLY A 61 -1.67 13.85 5.02
C GLY A 61 -2.36 13.44 3.73
N ILE A 62 -3.25 12.45 3.78
CA ILE A 62 -3.98 11.94 2.61
C ILE A 62 -4.77 13.07 1.93
N ARG A 63 -4.57 13.20 0.62
CA ARG A 63 -5.18 14.20 -0.27
C ARG A 63 -6.21 13.61 -1.22
N LYS A 64 -6.05 12.34 -1.61
CA LYS A 64 -6.99 11.59 -2.44
C LYS A 64 -7.07 10.16 -1.94
N LEU A 65 -8.28 9.63 -1.90
CA LEU A 65 -8.56 8.25 -1.59
C LEU A 65 -9.69 7.76 -2.50
N VAL A 66 -9.43 6.73 -3.29
CA VAL A 66 -10.42 6.11 -4.19
C VAL A 66 -10.40 4.61 -3.93
N PHE A 67 -11.59 4.04 -3.77
CA PHE A 67 -11.82 2.60 -3.64
C PHE A 67 -12.93 2.19 -4.60
N ASN A 68 -12.52 1.82 -5.80
CA ASN A 68 -13.30 1.18 -6.83
C ASN A 68 -12.79 -0.26 -6.99
N GLU A 69 -12.78 -1.02 -5.88
CA GLU A 69 -12.20 -2.37 -5.84
C GLU A 69 -13.22 -3.39 -5.31
N GLU A 70 -13.29 -4.54 -5.97
CA GLU A 70 -13.97 -5.72 -5.44
C GLU A 70 -12.92 -6.56 -4.69
N PHE A 71 -12.87 -6.42 -3.35
CA PHE A 71 -11.89 -7.12 -2.48
C PHE A 71 -11.98 -8.66 -2.49
N ASP A 72 -12.83 -9.23 -3.35
CA ASP A 72 -12.92 -10.66 -3.65
C ASP A 72 -11.66 -11.16 -4.40
N SER A 73 -10.97 -10.25 -5.11
CA SER A 73 -9.66 -10.47 -5.71
C SER A 73 -8.53 -10.36 -4.67
N CYS A 74 -7.94 -11.50 -4.31
CA CYS A 74 -6.89 -11.56 -3.28
C CYS A 74 -5.48 -11.21 -3.78
N TYR A 75 -5.28 -10.91 -5.06
CA TYR A 75 -3.95 -10.71 -5.67
C TYR A 75 -4.02 -9.63 -6.76
N TYR A 76 -3.12 -8.65 -6.64
CA TYR A 76 -2.94 -7.57 -7.61
C TYR A 76 -1.74 -7.89 -8.49
N SER A 77 -1.93 -7.79 -9.80
CA SER A 77 -0.87 -7.98 -10.79
C SER A 77 0.15 -6.84 -10.79
N ASP A 78 -0.28 -5.63 -10.46
CA ASP A 78 0.57 -4.46 -10.48
C ASP A 78 0.32 -3.56 -9.28
N VAL A 79 1.38 -3.26 -8.53
CA VAL A 79 1.34 -2.23 -7.48
C VAL A 79 2.28 -1.11 -7.86
N ILE A 80 1.74 0.08 -8.12
CA ILE A 80 2.54 1.28 -8.26
C ILE A 80 2.66 1.92 -6.89
N PHE A 81 3.89 2.14 -6.44
CA PHE A 81 4.16 2.99 -5.30
C PHE A 81 5.34 3.90 -5.62
N LYS A 82 5.06 5.20 -5.80
CA LYS A 82 6.07 6.16 -6.26
C LYS A 82 5.81 7.56 -5.70
N LYS A 83 6.82 8.42 -5.82
CA LYS A 83 6.69 9.85 -5.59
C LYS A 83 6.40 10.56 -6.92
N LEU A 84 5.38 11.39 -6.96
CA LEU A 84 5.00 12.21 -8.11
C LEU A 84 5.89 13.45 -8.23
N GLU A 85 5.88 14.09 -9.41
CA GLU A 85 6.66 15.32 -9.67
C GLU A 85 6.31 16.47 -8.72
N ASN A 86 5.05 16.55 -8.28
CA ASN A 86 4.59 17.53 -7.31
C ASN A 86 5.01 17.22 -5.85
N GLY A 87 5.76 16.13 -5.63
CA GLY A 87 6.29 15.71 -4.35
C GLY A 87 5.36 14.83 -3.51
N LEU A 88 4.14 14.56 -3.96
CA LEU A 88 3.21 13.67 -3.26
C LEU A 88 3.55 12.20 -3.49
N TRP A 89 3.20 11.36 -2.53
CA TRP A 89 3.25 9.91 -2.67
C TRP A 89 1.96 9.39 -3.30
N TYR A 90 2.10 8.50 -4.26
CA TYR A 90 1.02 7.84 -4.96
C TYR A 90 1.17 6.33 -4.83
N LEU A 91 0.11 5.68 -4.33
CA LEU A 91 -0.07 4.24 -4.30
C LEU A 91 -1.27 3.90 -5.17
N SER A 92 -1.09 2.97 -6.10
CA SER A 92 -2.18 2.39 -6.90
C SER A 92 -2.03 0.88 -7.03
N LEU A 93 -3.16 0.19 -7.11
CA LEU A 93 -3.27 -1.25 -7.31
C LEU A 93 -4.02 -1.51 -8.60
N ASP A 94 -3.44 -2.37 -9.44
CA ASP A 94 -3.88 -2.69 -10.80
C ASP A 94 -4.30 -1.42 -11.58
N PRO A 95 -3.32 -0.54 -11.86
CA PRO A 95 -3.56 0.75 -12.48
C PRO A 95 -3.99 0.56 -13.94
N SER A 96 -4.85 1.44 -14.44
CA SER A 96 -5.36 1.31 -15.81
C SER A 96 -4.23 1.33 -16.83
N GLY A 97 -4.21 0.31 -17.69
CA GLY A 97 -3.20 0.11 -18.72
C GLY A 97 -1.77 -0.13 -18.21
N ASN A 98 -1.58 -0.40 -16.91
CA ASN A 98 -0.28 -0.59 -16.26
C ASN A 98 0.68 0.60 -16.47
N SER A 99 0.11 1.79 -16.68
CA SER A 99 0.86 2.96 -17.18
C SER A 99 1.86 3.51 -16.17
N GLY A 100 1.68 3.21 -14.88
CA GLY A 100 2.48 3.85 -13.84
C GLY A 100 1.91 5.20 -13.41
N GLU A 101 0.99 5.80 -14.15
CA GLU A 101 0.48 7.16 -13.95
C GLU A 101 -0.92 7.18 -13.36
N PRO A 102 -1.28 8.24 -12.59
CA PRO A 102 -2.62 8.37 -12.04
C PRO A 102 -3.69 8.39 -13.13
N ASP A 103 -4.62 7.46 -13.05
CA ASP A 103 -5.79 7.39 -13.93
C ASP A 103 -7.08 7.50 -13.11
N GLU A 104 -8.20 7.80 -13.77
CA GLU A 104 -9.53 7.83 -13.15
C GLU A 104 -10.11 6.42 -12.96
N GLU A 105 -9.66 5.46 -13.77
CA GLU A 105 -10.09 4.07 -13.76
C GLU A 105 -9.30 3.19 -12.76
N ASP A 106 -8.30 3.74 -12.07
CA ASP A 106 -7.52 2.99 -11.09
C ASP A 106 -8.40 2.48 -9.93
N ASN A 107 -8.31 1.18 -9.63
CA ASN A 107 -9.22 0.53 -8.69
C ASN A 107 -9.02 1.01 -7.25
N MET A 108 -7.77 1.09 -6.77
CA MET A 108 -7.47 1.65 -5.45
C MET A 108 -6.36 2.69 -5.57
N VAL A 109 -6.66 3.93 -5.19
CA VAL A 109 -5.68 5.03 -5.21
C VAL A 109 -5.57 5.69 -3.86
N VAL A 110 -4.34 5.86 -3.38
CA VAL A 110 -4.02 6.72 -2.23
C VAL A 110 -2.98 7.75 -2.65
N VAL A 111 -3.29 9.03 -2.44
CA VAL A 111 -2.33 10.12 -2.59
C VAL A 111 -2.10 10.79 -1.24
N ALA A 112 -0.85 10.89 -0.81
CA ALA A 112 -0.46 11.41 0.51
C ALA A 112 0.75 12.34 0.44
N GLU A 113 0.95 13.15 1.47
CA GLU A 113 2.08 14.07 1.57
C GLU A 113 3.38 13.35 1.94
N SER A 114 3.29 12.38 2.85
CA SER A 114 4.43 11.61 3.32
C SER A 114 4.06 10.16 3.59
N VAL A 115 5.09 9.32 3.62
CA VAL A 115 4.95 7.90 3.89
C VAL A 115 6.09 7.41 4.78
N GLU A 116 5.74 6.58 5.74
CA GLU A 116 6.65 5.77 6.54
C GLU A 116 6.55 4.33 6.04
N VAL A 117 7.70 3.67 5.85
CA VAL A 117 7.78 2.29 5.34
C VAL A 117 8.54 1.44 6.33
N GLU A 118 7.91 0.38 6.82
CA GLU A 118 8.51 -0.59 7.73
C GLU A 118 8.37 -2.00 7.18
N GLU A 119 9.41 -2.82 7.33
CA GLU A 119 9.32 -4.26 7.06
C GLU A 119 8.66 -4.96 8.25
N GLY A 120 7.48 -5.52 8.05
CA GLY A 120 6.77 -6.28 9.06
C GLY A 120 7.30 -7.72 9.20
N ALA A 121 7.31 -8.25 10.42
CA ALA A 121 7.48 -9.68 10.63
C ALA A 121 6.22 -10.42 10.12
N GLN A 122 6.39 -11.45 9.28
CA GLN A 122 5.26 -12.23 8.73
C GLN A 122 4.41 -12.89 9.82
N ASP A 123 4.99 -13.17 10.99
CA ASP A 123 4.36 -13.98 12.04
C ASP A 123 3.32 -13.23 12.89
N LYS A 124 3.22 -11.90 12.81
CA LYS A 124 2.28 -11.11 13.66
C LYS A 124 0.85 -11.02 13.12
N PHE A 125 0.60 -11.43 11.87
CA PHE A 125 -0.73 -11.34 11.25
C PHE A 125 -1.46 -12.67 11.11
N LEU A 126 -0.81 -13.80 11.43
CA LEU A 126 -1.45 -15.11 11.44
C LEU A 126 -2.39 -15.32 12.65
N SER A 127 -2.37 -14.46 13.66
CA SER A 127 -3.10 -14.72 14.92
C SER A 127 -4.55 -14.20 14.98
N ILE A 128 -5.14 -13.69 13.90
CA ILE A 128 -6.51 -13.14 13.93
C ILE A 128 -7.57 -14.07 13.32
N HIS A 129 -7.16 -15.19 12.70
CA HIS A 129 -8.08 -16.19 12.16
C HIS A 129 -8.07 -17.54 12.90
N ASP A 130 -7.21 -17.73 13.89
CA ASP A 130 -7.13 -18.97 14.69
C ASP A 130 -7.88 -18.89 16.04
N LEU A 131 -8.64 -17.82 16.30
CA LEU A 131 -9.39 -17.64 17.56
C LEU A 131 -10.90 -17.97 17.48
N ASP A 132 -11.42 -18.30 16.29
CA ASP A 132 -12.84 -18.65 16.13
C ASP A 132 -13.08 -20.18 15.96
N ASN A 133 -12.09 -21.02 16.25
CA ASN A 133 -12.24 -22.48 16.27
C ASN A 133 -11.55 -23.12 17.49
N SER A 134 -11.93 -22.71 18.70
CA SER A 134 -11.55 -23.41 19.94
C SER A 134 -12.71 -23.41 20.94
#